data_AF-A0A7Z0RRJ0-F1
#
_entry.id   AF-A0A7Z0RRJ0-F1
#
_cell.length_a   1.000
_cell.length_b   1.000
_cell.length_c   1.000
_cell.angle_alpha   90.00
_cell.angle_beta   90.00
_cell.angle_gamma   90.00
#
_symmetry.space_group_name_H-M   'P 1'
#
loop_
_entity.id
_entity.type
_entity.pdbx_description
1 polymer ?
#
loop_
_entity_poly.entity_id
_entity_poly.type
_entity_poly.pdbx_seq_one_letter_code
_entity_poly.pdbx_strand_id
1 'polypeptide(L)'
;GQSIRLIYKGYDKSCDSLRYGFHPSQGDERIFRLKRSVEPIIFNKVGRESKKFQKLYKQRTAVERVNGRLDRDFRLENHTIRGLKKMSLAVSMCFLVMIGFALSKLKLGQGEHLASWVV
;
A
#
# COMPACT_ATOMS: atom_id res chain seq x y z
N GLY A 1 -19.46 -27.61 -15.95
CA GLY A 1 -18.06 -27.78 -16.39
C GLY A 1 -17.13 -27.46 -15.23
N GLN A 2 -15.97 -28.11 -15.15
CA GLN A 2 -14.96 -27.81 -14.11
C GLN A 2 -14.30 -26.45 -14.38
N SER A 3 -14.17 -25.63 -13.35
CA SER A 3 -13.43 -24.37 -13.41
C SER A 3 -11.94 -24.60 -13.22
N ILE A 4 -11.11 -24.11 -14.14
CA ILE A 4 -9.65 -24.17 -14.04
C ILE A 4 -9.13 -22.80 -13.57
N ARG A 5 -8.29 -22.79 -12.54
CA ARG A 5 -7.64 -21.56 -12.05
C ARG A 5 -6.46 -21.19 -12.94
N LEU A 6 -6.46 -19.96 -13.46
CA LEU A 6 -5.36 -19.41 -14.24
C LEU A 6 -4.31 -18.77 -13.33
N ILE A 7 -3.06 -18.78 -13.78
CA ILE A 7 -1.92 -18.19 -13.07
C ILE A 7 -1.64 -16.79 -13.59
N TYR A 8 -1.41 -15.87 -12.68
CA TYR A 8 -0.93 -14.53 -13.02
C TYR A 8 0.46 -14.57 -13.69
N LYS A 9 0.55 -14.11 -14.94
CA LYS A 9 1.78 -14.05 -15.74
C LYS A 9 2.43 -12.66 -15.75
N GLY A 10 1.76 -11.65 -15.19
CA GLY A 10 2.31 -10.29 -15.09
C GLY A 10 1.36 -9.21 -15.61
N TYR A 11 1.75 -7.97 -15.39
CA TYR A 11 1.01 -6.78 -15.83
C TYR A 11 1.63 -6.24 -17.11
N ASP A 12 0.79 -5.95 -18.10
CA ASP A 12 1.17 -5.31 -19.35
C ASP A 12 0.85 -3.82 -19.28
N LYS A 13 1.91 -3.00 -19.29
CA LYS A 13 1.80 -1.54 -19.19
C LYS A 13 1.26 -0.92 -20.48
N SER A 14 1.46 -1.54 -21.64
CA SER A 14 1.04 -0.98 -22.93
C SER A 14 -0.49 -0.92 -23.05
N CYS A 15 -1.17 -1.96 -22.55
CA CYS A 15 -2.62 -2.10 -22.64
C CYS A 15 -3.34 -2.01 -21.27
N ASP A 16 -2.66 -1.55 -20.22
CA ASP A 16 -3.15 -1.48 -18.82
C ASP A 16 -3.95 -2.73 -18.41
N SER A 17 -3.35 -3.91 -18.58
CA SER A 17 -4.03 -5.19 -18.41
C SER A 17 -3.21 -6.22 -17.65
N LEU A 18 -3.90 -7.02 -16.85
CA LEU A 18 -3.34 -8.19 -16.17
C LEU A 18 -3.38 -9.40 -17.11
N ARG A 19 -2.28 -10.15 -17.18
CA ARG A 19 -2.17 -11.36 -17.99
C ARG A 19 -2.31 -12.59 -17.13
N TYR A 20 -3.15 -13.52 -17.58
CA TYR A 20 -3.40 -14.80 -16.96
C TYR A 20 -3.23 -15.92 -17.98
N GLY A 21 -2.63 -17.03 -17.58
CA GLY A 21 -2.46 -18.19 -18.46
C GLY A 21 -2.49 -19.48 -17.67
N PHE A 22 -2.50 -20.60 -18.37
CA PHE A 22 -2.53 -21.91 -17.72
C PHE A 22 -1.22 -22.23 -16.98
N HIS A 23 -1.31 -23.22 -16.09
CA HIS A 23 -0.13 -23.79 -15.46
C HIS A 23 0.74 -24.45 -16.55
N PRO A 24 2.08 -24.28 -16.54
CA PRO A 24 2.96 -24.86 -17.58
C PRO A 24 2.74 -26.36 -17.82
N SER A 25 2.32 -27.10 -16.78
CA SER A 25 2.01 -28.54 -16.88
C SER A 25 0.77 -28.89 -17.71
N GLN A 26 -0.11 -27.94 -18.02
CA GLN A 26 -1.30 -28.17 -18.85
C GLN A 26 -1.01 -28.06 -20.35
N GLY A 27 0.17 -27.56 -20.74
CA GLY A 27 0.57 -27.45 -22.16
C GLY A 27 -0.19 -26.41 -23.00
N ASP A 28 -1.10 -25.65 -22.40
CA ASP A 28 -1.87 -24.60 -23.08
C ASP A 28 -1.21 -23.23 -22.90
N GLU A 29 -0.84 -22.59 -24.02
CA GLU A 29 -0.14 -21.30 -24.06
C GLU A 29 -1.07 -20.08 -24.17
N ARG A 30 -2.39 -20.28 -24.16
CA ARG A 30 -3.35 -19.18 -24.27
C ARG A 30 -3.19 -18.19 -23.11
N ILE A 31 -3.17 -16.90 -23.46
CA ILE A 31 -3.09 -15.79 -22.50
C ILE A 31 -4.42 -15.02 -22.53
N PHE A 32 -5.05 -14.98 -21.36
CA PHE A 32 -6.23 -14.17 -21.10
C PHE A 32 -5.79 -12.82 -20.52
N ARG A 33 -6.42 -11.75 -20.99
CA ARG A 33 -6.13 -10.38 -20.54
C ARG A 33 -7.34 -9.80 -19.83
N LEU A 34 -7.08 -9.18 -18.70
CA LEU A 34 -8.09 -8.48 -17.93
C LEU A 34 -7.72 -7.00 -17.88
N LYS A 35 -8.52 -6.16 -18.54
CA LYS A 35 -8.31 -4.71 -18.54
C LYS A 35 -8.60 -4.15 -17.14
N ARG A 36 -7.68 -3.34 -16.62
CA ARG A 36 -7.88 -2.68 -15.32
C ARG A 36 -9.04 -1.70 -15.34
N SER A 37 -9.31 -1.07 -16.48
CA SER A 37 -10.36 -0.07 -16.65
C SER A 37 -11.76 -0.58 -16.29
N VAL A 38 -11.99 -1.90 -16.32
CA VAL A 38 -13.27 -2.49 -15.93
C VAL A 38 -13.56 -2.23 -14.46
N GLU A 39 -12.56 -2.47 -13.60
CA GLU A 39 -12.70 -2.24 -12.16
C GLU A 39 -11.33 -1.97 -11.50
N PRO A 40 -10.87 -0.71 -11.50
CA PRO A 40 -9.50 -0.36 -11.10
C PRO A 40 -9.15 -0.67 -9.64
N ILE A 41 -10.17 -0.75 -8.77
CA ILE A 41 -10.01 -1.04 -7.33
C ILE A 41 -9.74 -2.53 -7.09
N ILE A 42 -10.38 -3.39 -7.88
CA ILE A 42 -10.18 -4.84 -7.79
C ILE A 42 -8.91 -5.24 -8.55
N PHE A 43 -8.74 -4.70 -9.77
CA PHE A 43 -7.68 -5.06 -10.71
C PHE A 43 -6.47 -4.13 -10.57
N ASN A 44 -5.69 -4.35 -9.53
CA ASN A 44 -4.46 -3.58 -9.33
C ASN A 44 -3.39 -3.88 -10.40
N LYS A 45 -2.42 -2.97 -10.57
CA LYS A 45 -1.23 -3.20 -11.43
C LYS A 45 -0.38 -4.40 -11.01
N VAL A 46 -0.61 -4.91 -9.81
CA VAL A 46 0.00 -6.13 -9.30
C VAL A 46 -1.13 -7.09 -8.98
N GLY A 47 -1.17 -8.22 -9.69
CA GLY A 47 -2.20 -9.25 -9.48
C GLY A 47 -2.22 -9.72 -8.02
N ARG A 48 -3.41 -9.81 -7.42
CA ARG A 48 -3.62 -10.15 -6.01
C ARG A 48 -2.97 -11.47 -5.59
N GLU A 49 -2.95 -12.44 -6.50
CA GLU A 49 -2.37 -13.76 -6.28
C GLU A 49 -0.84 -13.76 -6.25
N SER A 50 -0.20 -12.69 -6.72
CA SER A 50 1.26 -12.64 -6.80
C SER A 50 1.90 -12.49 -5.42
N LYS A 51 3.07 -13.11 -5.24
CA LYS A 51 3.91 -12.91 -4.04
C LYS A 51 4.25 -11.44 -3.80
N LYS A 52 4.41 -10.67 -4.88
CA LYS A 52 4.65 -9.22 -4.83
C LYS A 52 3.48 -8.49 -4.16
N PHE A 53 2.23 -8.81 -4.54
CA PHE A 53 1.05 -8.22 -3.91
C PHE A 53 1.00 -8.55 -2.43
N GLN A 54 1.19 -9.82 -2.06
CA GLN A 54 1.17 -10.25 -0.66
C GLN A 54 2.22 -9.51 0.19
N LYS A 55 3.44 -9.35 -0.34
CA LYS A 55 4.51 -8.58 0.33
C LYS A 55 4.12 -7.12 0.55
N LEU A 56 3.58 -6.45 -0.46
CA LEU A 56 3.13 -5.06 -0.35
C LEU A 56 1.92 -4.92 0.57
N TYR A 57 0.96 -5.82 0.47
CA TYR A 57 -0.26 -5.78 1.28
C TYR A 57 0.03 -6.03 2.77
N LYS A 58 1.07 -6.83 3.09
CA LYS A 58 1.56 -7.00 4.48
C LYS A 58 2.02 -5.68 5.10
N GLN A 59 2.40 -4.68 4.31
CA GLN A 59 2.81 -3.36 4.79
C GLN A 59 1.61 -2.43 5.08
N ARG A 60 0.37 -2.83 4.75
CA ARG A 60 -0.86 -2.05 5.00
C ARG A 60 -0.97 -1.63 6.46
N THR A 61 -0.71 -2.54 7.39
CA THR A 61 -0.80 -2.25 8.83
C THR A 61 0.15 -1.12 9.25
N ALA A 62 1.32 -1.00 8.61
CA ALA A 62 2.23 0.12 8.89
C ALA A 62 1.62 1.46 8.45
N VAL A 63 0.95 1.49 7.29
CA VAL A 63 0.25 2.69 6.78
C VAL A 63 -0.93 3.05 7.69
N GLU A 64 -1.73 2.07 8.11
CA GLU A 64 -2.85 2.29 9.03
C GLU A 64 -2.39 2.86 10.37
N ARG A 65 -1.24 2.42 10.88
CA ARG A 65 -0.65 3.01 12.09
C ARG A 65 -0.25 4.46 11.88
N VAL A 66 0.31 4.82 10.73
CA VAL A 66 0.65 6.21 10.42
C VAL A 66 -0.60 7.08 10.36
N ASN A 67 -1.65 6.62 9.66
CA ASN A 67 -2.93 7.34 9.60
C ASN A 67 -3.56 7.47 10.99
N GLY A 68 -3.61 6.39 11.77
CA GLY A 68 -4.15 6.42 13.12
C GLY A 68 -3.39 7.33 14.10
N ARG A 69 -2.13 7.69 13.80
CA ARG A 69 -1.38 8.70 14.56
C ARG A 69 -1.68 10.11 14.11
N LEU A 70 -1.78 10.34 12.79
CA LEU A 70 -2.24 11.62 12.26
C LEU A 70 -3.60 11.98 12.85
N ASP A 71 -4.50 11.01 12.92
CA ASP A 71 -5.85 11.21 13.46
C ASP A 71 -5.83 11.37 14.98
N ARG A 72 -5.29 10.42 15.75
CA ARG A 72 -5.36 10.43 17.22
C ARG A 72 -4.29 11.27 17.91
N ASP A 73 -3.02 11.09 17.55
CA ASP A 73 -1.89 11.75 18.23
C ASP A 73 -1.82 13.23 17.86
N PHE A 74 -1.99 13.55 16.57
CA PHE A 74 -2.00 14.92 16.06
C PHE A 74 -3.41 15.53 16.02
N ARG A 75 -4.44 14.77 16.43
CA ARG A 75 -5.84 15.22 16.53
C ARG A 75 -6.40 15.81 15.23
N LEU A 76 -5.91 15.33 14.08
CA LEU A 76 -6.40 15.82 12.79
C LEU A 76 -7.85 15.40 12.52
N GLU A 77 -8.36 14.36 13.17
CA GLU A 77 -9.78 14.00 13.08
C GLU A 77 -10.71 15.10 13.64
N ASN A 78 -10.24 15.89 14.61
CA ASN A 78 -11.00 16.94 15.30
C ASN A 78 -10.47 18.35 14.99
N HIS A 79 -9.76 18.52 13.87
CA HIS A 79 -9.16 19.81 13.54
C HIS A 79 -10.22 20.84 13.07
N THR A 80 -9.94 22.12 13.29
CA THR A 80 -10.76 23.23 12.76
C THR A 80 -10.11 23.95 11.56
N ILE A 81 -9.03 23.39 11.02
CA ILE A 81 -8.24 23.97 9.92
C ILE A 81 -9.08 24.00 8.64
N ARG A 82 -9.25 25.18 8.05
CA ARG A 82 -9.91 25.37 6.76
C ARG A 82 -8.91 25.65 5.64
N GLY A 83 -9.09 25.00 4.51
CA GLY A 83 -8.30 25.18 3.28
C GLY A 83 -7.21 24.14 3.10
N LEU A 84 -7.16 23.55 1.89
CA LEU A 84 -6.25 22.46 1.54
C LEU A 84 -4.78 22.80 1.74
N LYS A 85 -4.36 24.04 1.42
CA LYS A 85 -2.96 24.47 1.61
C LYS A 85 -2.53 24.44 3.08
N LYS A 86 -3.39 24.90 3.99
CA LYS A 86 -3.12 24.90 5.44
C LYS A 86 -3.10 23.48 5.98
N MET A 87 -4.03 22.64 5.55
CA MET A 87 -4.08 21.23 5.95
C MET A 87 -2.85 20.47 5.44
N SER A 88 -2.44 20.69 4.20
CA SER A 88 -1.23 20.11 3.63
C SER A 88 0.01 20.48 4.45
N LEU A 89 0.15 21.75 4.85
CA LEU A 89 1.25 22.19 5.70
C LEU A 89 1.22 21.48 7.07
N ALA A 90 0.06 21.41 7.72
CA ALA A 90 -0.09 20.74 9.01
C ALA A 90 0.31 19.25 8.95
N VAL A 91 -0.18 18.52 7.94
CA VAL A 91 0.18 17.11 7.71
C VAL A 91 1.68 16.96 7.44
N SER A 92 2.27 17.82 6.61
CA SER A 92 3.72 17.82 6.37
C SER A 92 4.53 18.05 7.64
N MET A 93 4.10 18.97 8.51
CA MET A 93 4.74 19.19 9.81
C MET A 93 4.63 17.96 10.71
N CYS A 94 3.47 17.28 10.75
CA CYS A 94 3.29 16.04 11.51
C CYS A 94 4.28 14.96 11.06
N PHE A 95 4.51 14.81 9.75
CA PHE A 95 5.51 13.88 9.22
C PHE A 95 6.93 14.25 9.62
N LEU A 96 7.31 15.53 9.56
CA LEU A 96 8.63 15.98 10.00
C LEU A 96 8.87 15.67 11.48
N VAL A 97 7.86 15.91 12.32
CA VAL A 97 7.92 15.60 13.75
C VAL A 97 8.09 14.10 13.98
N MET A 98 7.29 13.25 13.32
CA MET A 98 7.43 11.79 13.43
C MET A 98 8.81 11.27 13.01
N ILE A 99 9.39 11.82 11.93
CA ILE A 99 10.73 11.46 11.48
C ILE A 99 11.79 11.96 12.48
N GLY A 100 11.63 13.17 13.02
CA GLY A 100 12.51 13.73 14.04
C GLY A 100 12.57 12.85 15.30
N PHE A 101 11.43 12.37 15.79
CA PHE A 101 11.38 11.42 16.90
C PHE A 101 12.11 10.11 16.61
N ALA A 102 11.84 9.52 15.43
CA ALA A 102 12.51 8.29 15.02
C ALA A 102 14.03 8.46 14.94
N LEU A 103 14.50 9.58 14.38
CA LEU A 103 15.93 9.90 14.32
C LEU A 103 16.54 10.07 15.70
N SER A 104 15.85 10.77 16.61
CA SER A 104 16.31 10.97 17.99
C SER A 104 16.47 9.64 18.74
N LYS A 105 15.45 8.77 18.68
CA LYS A 105 15.49 7.45 19.35
C LYS A 105 16.57 6.55 18.78
N LEU A 106 16.75 6.56 17.46
CA LEU A 106 17.81 5.81 16.79
C LEU A 106 19.20 6.26 17.28
N LYS A 107 19.42 7.58 17.43
CA LYS A 107 20.68 8.12 17.97
C LYS A 107 20.91 7.75 19.44
N LEU A 108 19.85 7.58 20.22
CA LEU A 108 19.90 7.12 21.61
C LEU A 108 20.06 5.59 21.76
N GLY A 109 20.15 4.85 20.65
CA GLY A 109 20.25 3.38 20.65
C GLY A 109 18.94 2.67 21.01
N GLN A 110 17.84 3.40 21.10
CA GLN A 110 16.51 2.84 21.40
C GLN A 110 15.85 2.38 20.10
N GLY A 111 16.01 1.11 19.76
CA GLY A 111 15.37 0.48 18.59
C GLY A 111 13.89 0.14 18.80
N GLU A 112 13.45 0.09 20.05
CA GLU A 112 12.07 -0.22 20.39
C GLU A 112 11.18 1.03 20.27
N HIS A 113 10.03 0.87 19.62
CA HIS A 113 9.03 1.93 19.46
C HIS A 113 9.57 3.28 18.93
N LEU A 114 10.30 3.25 17.81
CA LEU A 114 10.90 4.43 17.15
C LEU A 114 9.94 5.61 16.91
N ALA A 115 8.64 5.36 16.87
CA ALA A 115 7.66 6.38 16.56
C ALA A 115 6.56 6.52 17.64
N SER A 116 6.81 6.02 18.85
CA SER A 116 6.00 6.37 20.02
C SER A 116 6.51 7.66 20.66
N TRP A 117 5.57 8.44 21.20
CA TRP A 117 5.84 9.60 22.05
C TRP A 117 6.41 9.21 23.42
N VAL A 118 6.05 8.02 23.89
CA VAL A 118 6.51 7.47 25.16
C VAL A 118 7.93 6.93 24.96
N VAL A 119 8.85 7.38 25.82
CA VAL A 119 10.23 6.90 25.96
C VAL A 119 10.20 5.47 26.48
#